data_AF-A0A1P8UUP6-F1
#
_entry.id   AF-A0A1P8UUP6-F1
#
_cell.length_a   1.000
_cell.length_b   1.000
_cell.length_c   1.000
_cell.angle_alpha   90.00
_cell.angle_beta   90.00
_cell.angle_gamma   90.00
#
_symmetry.space_group_name_H-M   'P 1'
#
loop_
_entity.id
_entity.type
_entity.pdbx_description
1 polymer ?
#
loop_
_entity_poly.entity_id
_entity_poly.type
_entity_poly.pdbx_seq_one_letter_code
_entity_poly.pdbx_strand_id
1 'polypeptide(L)'
;MLDLEDLNRLTKQLQSLKRMRKQQMKLSDKSLQDMTPKQAQKVSADQSWLGMEIDKAMREAHAAAVDLGIADARTADSYGTVDYRPSAFHHYRHQPTKPRCRAA
;
A
#
# COMPACT_ATOMS: atom_id res chain seq x y z
N MET A 1 -2.25 -20.52 -18.72
CA MET A 1 -1.08 -19.78 -19.21
C MET A 1 -1.23 -18.31 -18.79
N LEU A 2 -1.09 -18.08 -17.47
CA LEU A 2 -1.54 -16.88 -16.72
C LEU A 2 -0.36 -16.03 -16.20
N ASP A 3 0.86 -16.39 -16.55
CA ASP A 3 2.08 -15.83 -15.97
C ASP A 3 2.29 -14.35 -16.35
N LEU A 4 2.06 -13.99 -17.61
CA LEU A 4 2.33 -12.63 -18.09
C LEU A 4 1.39 -11.57 -17.46
N GLU A 5 0.13 -11.89 -17.27
CA GLU A 5 -0.83 -10.97 -16.61
C GLU A 5 -0.46 -10.76 -15.15
N ASP A 6 -0.11 -11.83 -14.44
CA ASP A 6 0.32 -11.75 -13.04
C ASP A 6 1.67 -11.05 -12.88
N LEU A 7 2.62 -11.27 -13.79
CA LEU A 7 3.88 -10.53 -13.86
C LEU A 7 3.64 -9.03 -14.12
N ASN A 8 2.72 -8.69 -15.02
CA ASN A 8 2.35 -7.29 -15.28
C ASN A 8 1.67 -6.67 -14.06
N ARG A 9 0.78 -7.41 -13.40
CA ARG A 9 0.13 -6.99 -12.15
C ARG A 9 1.17 -6.69 -11.06
N LEU A 10 2.09 -7.61 -10.82
CA LEU A 10 3.18 -7.43 -9.86
C LEU A 10 4.06 -6.23 -10.22
N THR A 11 4.49 -6.14 -11.49
CA THR A 11 5.36 -5.05 -11.97
C THR A 11 4.72 -3.68 -11.76
N LYS A 12 3.42 -3.54 -12.07
CA LYS A 12 2.68 -2.29 -11.86
C LYS A 12 2.65 -1.88 -10.39
N GLN A 13 2.44 -2.84 -9.48
CA GLN A 13 2.45 -2.57 -8.04
C GLN A 13 3.86 -2.18 -7.56
N LEU A 14 4.90 -2.88 -8.00
CA LEU A 14 6.29 -2.57 -7.64
C LEU A 14 6.74 -1.19 -8.14
N GLN A 15 6.37 -0.80 -9.37
CA GLN A 15 6.64 0.55 -9.89
C GLN A 15 5.94 1.63 -9.06
N SER A 16 4.69 1.38 -8.67
CA SER A 16 3.93 2.29 -7.83
C SER A 16 4.54 2.41 -6.43
N LEU A 17 4.93 1.28 -5.82
CA LEU A 17 5.64 1.25 -4.54
C LEU A 17 6.96 2.01 -4.60
N LYS A 18 7.76 1.80 -5.65
CA LYS A 18 9.03 2.54 -5.84
C LYS A 18 8.80 4.05 -5.89
N ARG A 19 7.79 4.51 -6.63
CA ARG A 19 7.42 5.94 -6.68
C ARG A 19 6.98 6.46 -5.31
N MET A 20 6.10 5.73 -4.63
CA MET A 20 5.56 6.14 -3.34
C MET A 20 6.62 6.15 -2.23
N ARG A 21 7.54 5.18 -2.21
CA ARG A 21 8.68 5.16 -1.26
C ARG A 21 9.60 6.37 -1.47
N LYS A 22 9.87 6.76 -2.71
CA LYS A 22 10.61 8.00 -3.00
C LYS A 22 9.89 9.24 -2.47
N GLN A 23 8.56 9.29 -2.62
CA GLN A 23 7.76 10.38 -2.07
C GLN A 23 7.78 10.38 -0.54
N GLN A 24 7.73 9.19 0.08
CA GLN A 24 7.77 9.02 1.53
C GLN A 24 9.08 9.56 2.11
N MET A 25 10.22 9.22 1.49
CA MET A 25 11.53 9.75 1.88
C MET A 25 11.56 11.29 1.84
N LYS A 26 11.08 11.89 0.74
CA LYS A 26 11.00 13.36 0.64
C LYS A 26 10.09 14.01 1.69
N LEU A 27 9.08 13.29 2.18
CA LEU A 27 8.19 13.78 3.23
C LEU A 27 8.77 13.54 4.63
N SER A 28 9.56 12.49 4.84
CA SER A 28 10.22 12.23 6.13
C SER A 28 11.39 13.17 6.39
N ASP A 29 12.05 13.66 5.34
CA ASP A 29 13.18 14.59 5.44
C ASP A 29 12.74 16.02 5.87
N LYS A 30 11.42 16.27 5.96
CA LYS A 30 10.88 17.56 6.35
C LYS A 30 10.85 17.71 7.87
N SER A 31 11.58 18.70 8.40
CA SER A 31 11.48 19.12 9.80
C SER A 31 10.13 19.81 10.04
N LEU A 32 9.32 19.26 10.95
CA LEU A 32 8.04 19.87 11.35
C LEU A 32 8.24 21.10 12.26
N GLN A 33 9.42 21.24 12.87
CA GLN A 33 9.72 22.34 13.80
C GLN A 33 9.84 23.70 13.07
N ASP A 34 10.22 23.67 11.80
CA ASP A 34 10.40 24.86 10.97
C ASP A 34 9.10 25.25 10.22
N MET A 35 7.99 24.57 10.51
CA MET A 35 6.73 24.74 9.80
C MET A 35 5.68 25.47 10.64
N THR A 36 4.85 26.25 9.96
CA THR A 36 3.60 26.73 10.57
C THR A 36 2.70 25.54 10.92
N PRO A 37 1.82 25.66 11.94
CA PRO A 37 0.90 24.58 12.33
C PRO A 37 0.07 24.02 11.15
N LYS A 38 -0.37 24.90 10.24
CA LYS A 38 -1.13 24.51 9.05
C LYS A 38 -0.30 23.67 8.06
N GLN A 39 0.97 24.00 7.89
CA GLN A 39 1.89 23.23 7.03
C GLN A 39 2.21 21.87 7.66
N ALA A 40 2.48 21.82 8.96
CA ALA A 40 2.72 20.58 9.68
C ALA A 40 1.51 19.64 9.61
N GLN A 41 0.30 20.17 9.81
CA GLN A 41 -0.94 19.41 9.67
C GLN A 41 -1.11 18.85 8.26
N LYS A 42 -0.81 19.64 7.22
CA LYS A 42 -0.85 19.17 5.83
C LYS A 42 0.15 18.04 5.59
N VAL A 43 1.40 18.20 6.01
CA VAL A 43 2.44 17.17 5.83
C VAL A 43 2.07 15.87 6.55
N SER A 44 1.54 15.96 7.78
CA SER A 44 1.08 14.79 8.52
C SER A 44 -0.07 14.06 7.81
N ALA A 45 -1.05 14.81 7.27
CA ALA A 45 -2.12 14.21 6.49
C ALA A 45 -1.56 13.55 5.22
N ASP A 46 -0.73 14.24 4.45
CA ASP A 46 -0.12 13.71 3.22
C ASP A 46 0.68 12.42 3.50
N GLN A 47 1.43 12.36 4.61
CA GLN A 47 2.13 11.15 5.05
C GLN A 47 1.17 10.00 5.36
N SER A 48 0.06 10.28 6.04
CA SER A 48 -0.94 9.28 6.43
C SER A 48 -1.66 8.71 5.20
N TRP A 49 -2.03 9.58 4.24
CA TRP A 49 -2.57 9.17 2.95
C TRP A 49 -1.59 8.32 2.15
N LEU A 50 -0.33 8.74 2.07
CA LEU A 50 0.70 7.99 1.37
C LEU A 50 0.97 6.63 2.02
N GLY A 51 0.96 6.57 3.36
CA GLY A 51 1.11 5.33 4.12
C GLY A 51 0.00 4.32 3.80
N MET A 52 -1.25 4.78 3.72
CA MET A 52 -2.37 3.95 3.29
C MET A 52 -2.16 3.39 1.88
N GLU A 53 -1.81 4.23 0.91
CA GLU A 53 -1.62 3.78 -0.49
C GLU A 53 -0.43 2.82 -0.65
N ILE A 54 0.64 3.01 0.14
CA ILE A 54 1.75 2.06 0.21
C ILE A 54 1.27 0.71 0.74
N ASP A 55 0.51 0.68 1.84
CA ASP A 55 0.03 -0.58 2.43
C ASP A 55 -0.88 -1.34 1.46
N LYS A 56 -1.82 -0.65 0.80
CA LYS A 56 -2.68 -1.24 -0.26
C LYS A 56 -1.83 -1.87 -1.36
N ALA A 57 -0.87 -1.11 -1.91
CA ALA A 57 -0.02 -1.61 -3.00
C ALA A 57 0.87 -2.78 -2.55
N MET A 58 1.34 -2.81 -1.29
CA MET A 58 2.09 -3.94 -0.74
C MET A 58 1.23 -5.21 -0.66
N ARG A 59 -0.03 -5.09 -0.26
CA ARG A 59 -0.97 -6.22 -0.21
C ARG A 59 -1.27 -6.78 -1.60
N GLU A 60 -1.54 -5.90 -2.56
CA GLU A 60 -1.76 -6.30 -3.95
C GLU A 60 -0.52 -6.93 -4.58
N ALA A 61 0.67 -6.36 -4.34
CA ALA A 61 1.93 -6.94 -4.79
C ALA A 61 2.15 -8.33 -4.19
N HIS A 62 1.86 -8.51 -2.91
CA HIS A 62 1.98 -9.80 -2.25
C HIS A 62 1.03 -10.85 -2.84
N ALA A 63 -0.24 -10.50 -3.08
CA ALA A 63 -1.19 -11.41 -3.70
C ALA A 63 -0.71 -11.88 -5.09
N ALA A 64 -0.21 -10.95 -5.92
CA ALA A 64 0.37 -11.28 -7.21
C ALA A 64 1.64 -12.15 -7.10
N ALA A 65 2.51 -11.87 -6.13
CA ALA A 65 3.72 -12.66 -5.90
C ALA A 65 3.39 -14.11 -5.46
N VAL A 66 2.33 -14.30 -4.67
CA VAL A 66 1.86 -15.65 -4.30
C VAL A 66 1.32 -16.39 -5.53
N ASP A 67 0.53 -15.72 -6.37
CA ASP A 67 -0.02 -16.31 -7.59
C ASP A 67 1.05 -16.73 -8.62
N LEU A 68 2.22 -16.07 -8.58
CA LEU A 68 3.41 -16.39 -9.37
C LEU A 68 4.32 -17.46 -8.72
N GLY A 69 4.02 -17.90 -7.49
CA GLY A 69 4.88 -18.82 -6.74
C GLY A 69 6.20 -18.19 -6.25
N ILE A 70 6.29 -16.86 -6.21
CA ILE A 70 7.47 -16.12 -5.72
C ILE A 70 7.45 -15.98 -4.19
N ALA A 71 6.25 -15.95 -3.60
CA ALA A 71 6.05 -15.74 -2.17
C ALA A 71 5.07 -16.76 -1.58
N ASP A 72 5.23 -17.05 -0.29
CA ASP A 72 4.32 -17.92 0.44
C ASP A 72 2.99 -17.23 0.76
N ALA A 73 1.91 -17.99 0.67
CA ALA A 73 0.59 -17.51 1.06
C ALA A 73 0.52 -17.27 2.58
N ARG A 74 0.07 -16.08 2.98
CA ARG A 74 -0.20 -15.76 4.39
C ARG A 74 -1.47 -16.43 4.89
N THR A 75 -1.78 -16.24 6.17
CA THR A 75 -3.06 -16.63 6.77
C THR A 75 -4.24 -15.99 6.04
N ALA A 76 -5.41 -16.62 6.06
CA ALA A 76 -6.60 -16.11 5.38
C ALA A 76 -6.97 -14.68 5.83
N ASP A 77 -6.84 -14.40 7.13
CA ASP A 77 -7.11 -13.08 7.73
C ASP A 77 -6.19 -11.99 7.19
N SER A 78 -4.99 -12.33 6.71
CA SER A 78 -4.05 -11.36 6.11
C SER A 78 -4.58 -10.74 4.82
N TYR A 79 -5.54 -11.39 4.16
CA TYR A 79 -6.24 -10.91 2.97
C TYR A 79 -7.68 -10.46 3.29
N GLY A 80 -7.99 -10.32 4.58
CA GLY A 80 -9.25 -9.76 5.05
C GLY A 80 -9.30 -8.24 4.85
N THR A 81 -10.47 -7.69 5.17
CA THR A 81 -10.71 -6.26 5.03
C THR A 81 -9.87 -5.44 6.01
N VAL A 82 -9.31 -4.33 5.51
CA VAL A 82 -8.48 -3.40 6.25
C VAL A 82 -9.17 -2.05 6.30
N ASP A 83 -9.19 -1.47 7.49
CA ASP A 83 -9.74 -0.15 7.75
C ASP A 83 -8.61 0.87 7.90
N TYR A 84 -8.64 1.91 7.08
CA TYR A 84 -7.68 3.01 7.11
C TYR A 84 -8.35 4.29 7.58
N ARG A 85 -7.66 5.02 8.46
CA ARG A 85 -8.05 6.35 8.92
C ARG A 85 -6.92 7.34 8.63
N PRO A 86 -6.72 7.73 7.36
CA PRO A 86 -5.62 8.62 6.98
C PRO A 86 -5.79 10.04 7.53
N SER A 87 -7.00 10.41 7.98
CA SER A 87 -7.21 11.61 8.79
C SER A 87 -8.43 11.45 9.70
N ALA A 88 -8.64 12.43 10.59
CA ALA A 88 -9.77 12.43 11.53
C ALA A 88 -11.16 12.37 10.85
N PHE A 89 -11.26 12.78 9.59
CA PHE A 89 -12.53 12.89 8.87
C PHE A 89 -12.72 11.81 7.79
N HIS A 90 -11.73 10.93 7.60
CA HIS A 90 -11.78 9.95 6.53
C HIS A 90 -11.62 8.54 7.06
N HIS A 91 -12.51 7.66 6.63
CA HIS A 91 -12.46 6.24 6.89
C HIS A 91 -12.60 5.50 5.55
N TYR A 92 -11.57 4.74 5.19
CA TYR A 92 -11.56 3.91 4.00
C TYR A 92 -11.51 2.45 4.38
N ARG A 93 -12.30 1.66 3.68
CA ARG A 93 -12.29 0.21 3.80
C ARG A 93 -11.75 -0.38 2.51
N HIS A 94 -10.73 -1.21 2.62
CA HIS A 94 -10.10 -1.86 1.48
C HIS A 94 -10.01 -3.35 1.73
N GLN A 95 -10.47 -4.13 0.77
CA GLN A 95 -10.25 -5.56 0.78
C GLN A 95 -9.19 -5.87 -0.29
N PRO A 96 -8.01 -6.37 0.12
CA PRO A 96 -6.97 -6.71 -0.83
C PRO A 96 -7.39 -7.94 -1.65
N THR A 97 -6.85 -8.04 -2.87
CA THR A 97 -7.05 -9.22 -3.70
C THR A 97 -6.54 -10.47 -2.97
N LYS A 98 -7.37 -11.53 -2.92
CA LYS A 98 -6.94 -12.84 -2.43
C LYS A 98 -6.15 -13.57 -3.51
N PRO A 99 -5.02 -14.20 -3.19
CA PRO A 99 -4.36 -15.08 -4.14
C PRO A 99 -5.24 -16.30 -4.44
N ARG A 100 -5.07 -16.89 -5.62
CA ARG A 100 -5.86 -18.01 -6.15
C ARG A 100 -5.86 -19.21 -5.20
N CYS A 101 -4.76 -19.49 -4.52
CA CYS A 101 -4.65 -20.57 -3.53
C CYS A 101 -5.45 -20.33 -2.23
N ARG A 102 -6.00 -19.11 -2.04
CA ARG A 102 -6.85 -18.72 -0.91
C ARG A 102 -8.24 -18.24 -1.37
N ALA A 103 -8.52 -18.32 -2.66
CA ALA A 103 -9.86 -18.10 -3.20
C ALA A 103 -10.66 -19.40 -2.96
N ALA A 104 -11.38 -19.43 -1.83
CA ALA A 104 -12.42 -20.41 -1.56
C ALA A 104 -13.77 -19.86 -2.04
#